data_AF-A0A7K8WK81-F1
#
_entry.id   AF-A0A7K8WK81-F1
#
_cell.length_a   1.000
_cell.length_b   1.000
_cell.length_c   1.000
_cell.angle_alpha   90.00
_cell.angle_beta   90.00
_cell.angle_gamma   90.00
#
_symmetry.space_group_name_H-M   'P 1'
#
loop_
_entity.id
_entity.type
_entity.pdbx_description
1 polymer ?
#
loop_
_entity_poly.entity_id
_entity_poly.type
_entity_poly.pdbx_seq_one_letter_code
_entity_poly.pdbx_strand_id
1 'polypeptide(L)'
;EAVAADWMLEFACSCLCRHFGEGGEAEFRRWRDVARALTNDFSEIPTHQKKTVYLCQLLIRIAKGKSLELQFENGQRISPLESALSFWTLLERKEIKLEKLHEDIRRLIQIQIVAVYMENTYFKEAAEVLERLFTDSESDKSLRMKLATIIKNKDPYVPLLQSFSYSLLISKIKLYIELVMKENETNFLIQEATKHVETKGLGATALQNKSVNINKNDKSNLDTKQRLVLSIIMQNCCLNVDSSLYWIYVNCLLGLNNLENAGTRVTLACGRRRRRWTNKEDLELKLGVQKFGVGNWAKILVHGNFNNRTSVMLKDRWRTL
;
A
#
# COMPACT_ATOMS: atom_id res chain seq x y z
N GLU A 1 -4.94 -20.60 33.16
CA GLU A 1 -5.92 -19.78 32.40
C GLU A 1 -5.26 -18.68 31.59
N ALA A 2 -4.49 -17.77 32.20
CA ALA A 2 -3.80 -16.68 31.47
C ALA A 2 -3.00 -17.13 30.23
N VAL A 3 -2.14 -18.14 30.35
CA VAL A 3 -1.37 -18.68 29.21
C VAL A 3 -2.28 -19.20 28.07
N ALA A 4 -3.41 -19.81 28.42
CA ALA A 4 -4.36 -20.27 27.41
C ALA A 4 -5.08 -19.07 26.76
N ALA A 5 -5.45 -18.05 27.53
CA ALA A 5 -6.02 -16.81 27.01
C ALA A 5 -5.08 -16.13 26.01
N ASP A 6 -3.77 -16.15 26.29
CA ASP A 6 -2.76 -15.61 25.39
C ASP A 6 -2.74 -16.33 24.05
N TRP A 7 -2.70 -17.66 24.08
CA TRP A 7 -2.74 -18.47 22.87
C TRP A 7 -4.05 -18.30 22.09
N MET A 8 -5.18 -18.23 22.80
CA MET A 8 -6.49 -17.99 22.18
C MET A 8 -6.56 -16.62 21.50
N LEU A 9 -5.99 -15.57 22.12
CA LEU A 9 -5.95 -14.23 21.54
C LEU A 9 -5.07 -14.18 20.28
N GLU A 10 -3.88 -14.80 20.33
CA GLU A 10 -3.01 -14.91 19.15
C GLU A 10 -3.72 -15.67 18.02
N PHE A 11 -4.40 -16.78 18.35
CA PHE A 11 -5.14 -17.56 17.37
C PHE A 11 -6.32 -16.78 16.77
N ALA A 12 -7.05 -16.04 17.59
CA ALA A 12 -8.13 -15.18 17.14
C ALA A 12 -7.62 -14.06 16.22
N CYS A 13 -6.47 -13.45 16.55
CA CYS A 13 -5.81 -12.47 15.71
C CYS A 13 -5.40 -13.05 14.36
N SER A 14 -4.80 -14.24 14.35
CA SER A 14 -4.46 -14.97 13.14
C SER A 14 -5.68 -15.23 12.25
N CYS A 15 -6.79 -15.67 12.84
CA CYS A 15 -8.03 -15.88 12.10
C CYS A 15 -8.61 -14.58 11.55
N LEU A 16 -8.62 -13.50 12.34
CA LEU A 16 -9.08 -12.17 11.90
C LEU A 16 -8.31 -11.69 10.68
N CYS A 17 -6.99 -11.75 10.74
CA CYS A 17 -6.11 -11.33 9.67
C CYS A 17 -6.30 -12.14 8.39
N ARG A 18 -6.43 -13.47 8.51
CA ARG A 18 -6.70 -14.35 7.36
C ARG A 18 -8.03 -14.00 6.68
N HIS A 19 -9.11 -13.90 7.46
CA HIS A 19 -10.43 -13.60 6.91
C HIS A 19 -10.55 -12.18 6.38
N PHE A 20 -9.82 -11.22 6.96
CA PHE A 20 -9.68 -9.87 6.40
C PHE A 20 -8.98 -9.88 5.04
N GLY A 21 -7.93 -10.71 4.88
CA GLY A 21 -7.23 -10.94 3.62
C GLY A 21 -8.12 -11.55 2.53
N GLU A 22 -8.88 -12.59 2.89
CA GLU A 22 -9.76 -13.35 1.98
C GLU A 22 -11.07 -12.63 1.64
N GLY A 23 -11.51 -11.68 2.48
CA GLY A 23 -12.79 -10.99 2.31
C GLY A 23 -14.01 -11.76 2.85
N GLY A 24 -13.78 -12.74 3.74
CA GLY A 24 -14.85 -13.53 4.37
C GLY A 24 -15.54 -12.75 5.51
N GLU A 25 -16.57 -11.97 5.20
CA GLU A 25 -17.23 -11.11 6.18
C GLU A 25 -17.87 -11.86 7.35
N ALA A 26 -18.51 -12.99 7.10
CA ALA A 26 -19.23 -13.74 8.13
C ALA A 26 -18.24 -14.32 9.15
N GLU A 27 -17.16 -14.93 8.66
CA GLU A 27 -16.09 -15.48 9.46
C GLU A 27 -15.31 -14.37 10.20
N PHE A 28 -15.06 -13.25 9.53
CA PHE A 28 -14.46 -12.07 10.15
C PHE A 28 -15.32 -11.56 11.32
N ARG A 29 -16.65 -11.47 11.15
CA ARG A 29 -17.57 -11.06 12.23
C ARG A 29 -17.51 -12.01 13.42
N ARG A 30 -17.49 -13.33 13.19
CA ARG A 30 -17.37 -14.33 14.27
C ARG A 30 -16.07 -14.15 15.04
N TRP A 31 -14.94 -14.07 14.35
CA TRP A 31 -13.63 -13.92 14.98
C TRP A 31 -13.43 -12.57 15.65
N ARG A 32 -14.07 -11.51 15.16
CA ARG A 32 -14.14 -10.20 15.83
C ARG A 32 -14.79 -10.32 17.19
N ASP A 33 -15.90 -11.06 17.30
CA ASP A 33 -16.63 -11.16 18.56
C ASP A 33 -15.85 -12.00 19.59
N VAL A 34 -15.16 -13.05 19.14
CA VAL A 34 -14.19 -13.79 19.96
C VAL A 34 -13.04 -12.92 20.42
N ALA A 35 -12.37 -12.20 19.51
CA ALA A 35 -11.26 -11.33 19.85
C ALA A 35 -11.69 -10.21 20.82
N ARG A 36 -12.90 -9.66 20.65
CA ARG A 36 -13.44 -8.64 21.55
C ARG A 36 -13.68 -9.20 22.95
N ALA A 37 -14.28 -10.38 23.06
CA ALA A 37 -14.48 -11.05 24.35
C ALA A 37 -13.13 -11.25 25.06
N LEU A 38 -12.15 -11.83 24.37
CA LEU A 38 -10.81 -12.04 24.90
C LEU A 38 -10.12 -10.73 25.31
N THR A 39 -10.34 -9.63 24.58
CA THR A 39 -9.72 -8.34 24.91
C THR A 39 -10.40 -7.59 26.05
N ASN A 40 -11.70 -7.79 26.25
CA ASN A 40 -12.47 -7.11 27.29
C ASN A 40 -12.17 -7.67 28.69
N ASP A 41 -11.66 -8.89 28.77
CA ASP A 41 -11.31 -9.55 30.03
C ASP A 41 -9.98 -9.02 30.63
N PHE A 42 -9.22 -8.19 29.90
CA PHE A 42 -8.00 -7.57 30.41
C PHE A 42 -8.28 -6.25 31.13
N SER A 43 -8.00 -6.19 32.43
CA SER A 43 -7.93 -4.93 33.18
C SER A 43 -6.77 -4.03 32.73
N GLU A 44 -5.67 -4.65 32.28
CA GLU A 44 -4.52 -3.98 31.66
C GLU A 44 -3.89 -4.91 30.62
N ILE A 45 -3.63 -4.43 29.40
CA ILE A 45 -3.12 -5.28 28.30
C ILE A 45 -1.65 -5.63 28.57
N PRO A 46 -1.29 -6.92 28.68
CA PRO A 46 0.09 -7.36 28.85
C PRO A 46 1.02 -6.87 27.73
N THR A 47 2.24 -6.50 28.07
CA THR A 47 3.18 -5.83 27.14
C THR A 47 3.47 -6.64 25.87
N HIS A 48 3.57 -7.97 26.00
CA HIS A 48 3.77 -8.90 24.88
C HIS A 48 2.56 -8.95 23.95
N GLN A 49 1.34 -8.80 24.48
CA GLN A 49 0.09 -8.90 23.72
C GLN A 49 -0.36 -7.60 23.08
N LYS A 50 0.16 -6.46 23.53
CA LYS A 50 -0.21 -5.14 23.00
C LYS A 50 -0.20 -5.09 21.48
N LYS A 51 0.79 -5.70 20.80
CA LYS A 51 0.85 -5.74 19.32
C LYS A 51 -0.36 -6.47 18.73
N THR A 52 -0.67 -7.66 19.26
CA THR A 52 -1.81 -8.49 18.84
C THR A 52 -3.14 -7.80 19.07
N VAL A 53 -3.31 -7.17 20.25
CA VAL A 53 -4.53 -6.41 20.57
C VAL A 53 -4.67 -5.21 19.64
N TYR A 54 -3.62 -4.41 19.44
CA TYR A 54 -3.69 -3.24 18.56
C TYR A 54 -4.01 -3.62 17.12
N LEU A 55 -3.44 -4.72 16.62
CA LEU A 55 -3.74 -5.24 15.29
C LEU A 55 -5.21 -5.67 15.18
N CYS A 56 -5.74 -6.43 16.15
CA CYS A 56 -7.15 -6.80 16.16
C CYS A 56 -8.06 -5.56 16.16
N GLN A 57 -7.79 -4.59 17.04
CA GLN A 57 -8.58 -3.38 17.19
C GLN A 57 -8.55 -2.50 15.93
N LEU A 58 -7.39 -2.43 15.26
CA LEU A 58 -7.23 -1.78 13.96
C LEU A 58 -8.12 -2.46 12.90
N LEU A 59 -7.99 -3.78 12.70
CA LEU A 59 -8.72 -4.49 11.64
C LEU A 59 -10.23 -4.40 11.82
N ILE A 60 -10.71 -4.50 13.05
CA ILE A 60 -12.14 -4.40 13.38
C ILE A 60 -12.69 -3.02 12.99
N ARG A 61 -11.94 -1.96 13.28
CA ARG A 61 -12.34 -0.57 12.98
C ARG A 61 -12.20 -0.23 11.52
N ILE A 62 -11.14 -0.70 10.88
CA ILE A 62 -10.97 -0.60 9.43
C ILE A 62 -12.12 -1.33 8.75
N ALA A 63 -12.50 -2.54 9.13
CA ALA A 63 -13.63 -3.23 8.50
C ALA A 63 -14.97 -2.47 8.61
N LYS A 64 -15.14 -1.67 9.68
CA LYS A 64 -16.29 -0.78 9.89
C LYS A 64 -16.07 0.65 9.37
N GLY A 65 -14.95 0.94 8.71
CA GLY A 65 -14.51 2.32 8.48
C GLY A 65 -15.46 3.16 7.62
N LYS A 66 -16.25 2.53 6.75
CA LYS A 66 -17.27 3.20 5.94
C LYS A 66 -18.58 3.48 6.69
N SER A 67 -18.85 2.75 7.78
CA SER A 67 -20.02 3.02 8.61
C SER A 67 -19.68 4.14 9.59
N LEU A 68 -20.33 5.29 9.46
CA LEU A 68 -20.28 6.38 10.45
C LEU A 68 -21.19 6.07 11.65
N GLU A 69 -21.22 4.83 12.12
CA GLU A 69 -21.76 4.51 13.44
C GLU A 69 -20.81 5.13 14.48
N LEU A 70 -20.97 6.43 14.71
CA LEU A 70 -20.13 7.24 15.57
C LEU A 70 -20.19 6.66 16.98
N GLN A 71 -19.05 6.24 17.51
CA GLN A 71 -18.96 5.82 18.90
C GLN A 71 -18.61 7.04 19.75
N PHE A 72 -19.29 7.17 20.90
CA PHE A 72 -18.91 8.15 21.89
C PHE A 72 -17.75 7.60 22.70
N GLU A 73 -16.59 8.23 22.59
CA GLU A 73 -15.40 7.91 23.38
C GLU A 73 -14.94 9.20 24.06
N ASN A 74 -14.90 9.21 25.40
CA ASN A 74 -14.51 10.37 26.23
C ASN A 74 -15.28 11.68 25.93
N GLY A 75 -16.58 11.58 25.65
CA GLY A 75 -17.43 12.74 25.36
C GLY A 75 -17.28 13.32 23.95
N GLN A 76 -16.43 12.73 23.10
CA GLN A 76 -16.28 13.09 21.69
C GLN A 76 -16.90 12.02 20.77
N ARG A 77 -17.45 12.46 19.64
CA ARG A 77 -17.89 11.57 18.56
C ARG A 77 -16.67 11.17 17.75
N ILE A 78 -16.25 9.92 17.87
CA ILE A 78 -15.11 9.37 17.16
C ILE A 78 -15.61 8.38 16.12
N SER A 79 -15.24 8.59 14.85
CA SER A 79 -15.53 7.61 13.81
C SER A 79 -14.67 6.36 13.97
N PRO A 80 -15.12 5.19 13.46
CA PRO A 80 -14.30 3.99 13.48
C PRO A 80 -12.91 4.20 12.88
N LEU A 81 -12.77 5.01 11.81
CA LEU A 81 -11.46 5.29 11.20
C LEU A 81 -10.56 6.19 12.05
N GLU A 82 -11.10 7.17 12.77
CA GLU A 82 -10.32 7.97 13.73
C GLU A 82 -9.77 7.09 14.86
N SER A 83 -10.61 6.21 15.39
CA SER A 83 -10.18 5.23 16.37
C SER A 83 -9.19 4.22 15.75
N ALA A 84 -9.31 3.88 14.46
CA ALA A 84 -8.33 3.03 13.78
C ALA A 84 -6.95 3.70 13.70
N LEU A 85 -6.91 5.01 13.45
CA LEU A 85 -5.66 5.78 13.39
C LEU A 85 -4.91 5.77 14.72
N SER A 86 -5.61 5.86 15.85
CA SER A 86 -4.96 5.82 17.17
C SER A 86 -4.26 4.48 17.41
N PHE A 87 -4.91 3.35 17.08
CA PHE A 87 -4.29 2.03 17.13
C PHE A 87 -3.15 1.87 16.11
N TRP A 88 -3.26 2.48 14.93
CA TRP A 88 -2.18 2.49 13.95
C TRP A 88 -0.92 3.17 14.51
N THR A 89 -1.05 4.36 15.10
CA THR A 89 0.09 5.07 15.71
C THR A 89 0.74 4.25 16.84
N LEU A 90 -0.05 3.48 17.61
CA LEU A 90 0.49 2.57 18.63
C LEU A 90 1.27 1.39 18.03
N LEU A 91 0.87 0.89 16.85
CA LEU A 91 1.60 -0.14 16.10
C LEU A 91 2.89 0.41 15.48
N GLU A 92 2.83 1.58 14.84
CA GLU A 92 4.00 2.23 14.24
C GLU A 92 5.12 2.44 15.27
N ARG A 93 4.79 2.89 16.49
CA ARG A 93 5.78 3.08 17.56
C ARG A 93 6.48 1.79 17.99
N LYS A 94 5.86 0.62 17.78
CA LYS A 94 6.43 -0.67 18.15
C LYS A 94 7.31 -1.28 17.05
N GLU A 95 7.20 -0.82 15.81
CA GLU A 95 7.85 -1.42 14.65
C GLU A 95 8.63 -0.39 13.84
N ILE A 96 9.95 -0.36 14.00
CA ILE A 96 10.80 0.64 13.33
C ILE A 96 11.16 0.22 11.88
N LYS A 97 10.96 -1.04 11.50
CA LYS A 97 11.48 -1.59 10.22
C LYS A 97 10.68 -1.20 8.97
N LEU A 98 9.45 -0.70 9.10
CA LEU A 98 8.50 -0.53 7.99
C LEU A 98 8.10 0.93 7.76
N GLU A 99 9.01 1.88 8.03
CA GLU A 99 8.74 3.33 8.03
C GLU A 99 7.93 3.84 6.83
N LYS A 100 8.27 3.41 5.62
CA LYS A 100 7.54 3.85 4.40
C LYS A 100 6.12 3.26 4.31
N LEU A 101 5.95 1.97 4.63
CA LEU A 101 4.62 1.35 4.60
C LEU A 101 3.73 1.90 5.71
N HIS A 102 4.33 2.17 6.88
CA HIS A 102 3.70 2.84 8.00
C HIS A 102 3.19 4.22 7.63
N GLU A 103 4.05 5.06 7.08
CA GLU A 103 3.69 6.38 6.57
C GLU A 103 2.58 6.33 5.50
N ASP A 104 2.70 5.41 4.52
CA ASP A 104 1.70 5.22 3.47
C ASP A 104 0.31 4.90 4.06
N ILE A 105 0.25 3.94 4.99
CA ILE A 105 -1.01 3.52 5.62
C ILE A 105 -1.56 4.64 6.51
N ARG A 106 -0.72 5.34 7.29
CA ARG A 106 -1.15 6.46 8.13
C ARG A 106 -1.83 7.54 7.29
N ARG A 107 -1.19 7.95 6.19
CA ARG A 107 -1.74 8.94 5.25
C ARG A 107 -3.04 8.46 4.62
N LEU A 108 -3.11 7.19 4.21
CA LEU A 108 -4.33 6.61 3.66
C LEU A 108 -5.48 6.63 4.68
N ILE A 109 -5.22 6.29 5.95
CA ILE A 109 -6.22 6.37 7.02
C ILE A 109 -6.67 7.82 7.21
N GLN A 110 -5.74 8.78 7.33
CA GLN A 110 -6.08 10.21 7.49
C GLN A 110 -6.94 10.76 6.33
N ILE A 111 -6.58 10.44 5.08
CA ILE A 111 -7.34 10.86 3.91
C ILE A 111 -8.72 10.21 3.91
N GLN A 112 -8.80 8.91 4.22
CA GLN A 112 -10.07 8.18 4.23
C GLN A 112 -11.01 8.61 5.36
N ILE A 113 -10.49 9.05 6.50
CA ILE A 113 -11.31 9.68 7.54
C ILE A 113 -12.07 10.86 6.93
N VAL A 114 -11.34 11.83 6.33
CA VAL A 114 -11.96 13.00 5.72
C VAL A 114 -12.89 12.61 4.57
N ALA A 115 -12.48 11.66 3.72
CA ALA A 115 -13.30 11.18 2.60
C ALA A 115 -14.67 10.66 3.07
N VAL A 116 -14.70 9.83 4.12
CA VAL A 116 -15.94 9.25 4.63
C VAL A 116 -16.87 10.33 5.20
N TYR A 117 -16.35 11.31 5.95
CA TYR A 117 -17.17 12.44 6.41
C TYR A 117 -17.72 13.27 5.24
N MET A 118 -16.92 13.50 4.20
CA MET A 118 -17.30 14.24 3.00
C MET A 118 -18.37 13.52 2.18
N GLU A 119 -18.24 12.20 1.96
CA GLU A 119 -19.21 11.35 1.26
C GLU A 119 -20.57 11.32 1.96
N ASN A 120 -20.57 11.43 3.30
CA ASN A 120 -21.79 11.48 4.11
C ASN A 120 -22.31 12.92 4.36
N THR A 121 -21.77 13.92 3.66
CA THR A 121 -22.20 15.34 3.74
C THR A 121 -22.00 16.04 5.09
N TYR A 122 -21.20 15.45 5.99
CA TYR A 122 -20.85 16.02 7.30
C TYR A 122 -19.67 16.97 7.20
N PHE A 123 -19.84 18.09 6.49
CA PHE A 123 -18.75 19.02 6.17
C PHE A 123 -18.18 19.76 7.39
N LYS A 124 -19.01 20.04 8.40
CA LYS A 124 -18.57 20.75 9.61
C LYS A 124 -17.71 19.83 10.46
N GLU A 125 -18.19 18.62 10.68
CA GLU A 125 -17.50 17.55 11.38
C GLU A 125 -16.20 17.18 10.64
N ALA A 126 -16.21 17.13 9.30
CA ALA A 126 -15.00 16.92 8.50
C ALA A 126 -13.91 17.98 8.79
N ALA A 127 -14.29 19.25 8.95
CA ALA A 127 -13.36 20.32 9.28
C ALA A 127 -12.82 20.19 10.72
N GLU A 128 -13.69 19.88 11.68
CA GLU A 128 -13.29 19.62 13.07
C GLU A 128 -12.34 18.41 13.18
N VAL A 129 -12.65 17.33 12.47
CA VAL A 129 -11.80 16.15 12.39
C VAL A 129 -10.47 16.49 11.74
N LEU A 130 -10.45 17.27 10.66
CA LEU A 130 -9.21 17.68 10.00
C LEU A 130 -8.25 18.40 10.96
N GLU A 131 -8.75 19.35 11.74
CA GLU A 131 -7.92 20.07 12.72
C GLU A 131 -7.42 19.15 13.85
N ARG A 132 -8.22 18.16 14.25
CA ARG A 132 -7.81 17.13 15.23
C ARG A 132 -6.77 16.14 14.68
N LEU A 133 -6.79 15.84 13.38
CA LEU A 133 -5.86 14.90 12.76
C LEU A 133 -4.46 15.47 12.55
N PHE A 134 -4.34 16.80 12.43
CA PHE A 134 -3.11 17.48 12.02
C PHE A 134 -2.66 18.55 13.02
N THR A 135 -3.10 18.47 14.27
CA THR A 135 -2.70 19.37 15.35
C THR A 135 -1.18 19.19 15.56
N ASP A 136 -0.39 20.19 15.13
CA ASP A 136 1.06 20.32 15.29
C ASP A 136 2.01 19.60 14.31
N SER A 137 1.51 19.09 13.17
CA SER A 137 2.34 18.46 12.14
C SER A 137 2.77 19.43 11.01
N GLU A 138 4.02 19.92 11.06
CA GLU A 138 4.60 20.69 9.93
C GLU A 138 4.81 19.80 8.68
N SER A 139 5.04 18.49 8.85
CA SER A 139 5.22 17.55 7.74
C SER A 139 3.96 17.33 6.91
N ASP A 140 2.78 17.44 7.53
CA ASP A 140 1.50 17.20 6.86
C ASP A 140 0.77 18.46 6.42
N LYS A 141 1.41 19.63 6.57
CA LYS A 141 0.85 20.94 6.21
C LYS A 141 0.31 20.97 4.78
N SER A 142 1.02 20.38 3.83
CA SER A 142 0.60 20.29 2.42
C SER A 142 -0.67 19.45 2.25
N LEU A 143 -0.75 18.30 2.94
CA LEU A 143 -1.93 17.43 2.90
C LEU A 143 -3.13 18.10 3.56
N ARG A 144 -2.92 18.71 4.73
CA ARG A 144 -3.95 19.46 5.45
C ARG A 144 -4.54 20.58 4.60
N MET A 145 -3.71 21.38 3.94
CA MET A 145 -4.19 22.47 3.07
C MET A 145 -5.00 21.96 1.88
N LYS A 146 -4.60 20.84 1.27
CA LYS A 146 -5.36 20.20 0.19
C LYS A 146 -6.72 19.72 0.69
N LEU A 147 -6.75 19.00 1.81
CA LEU A 147 -7.99 18.49 2.40
C LEU A 147 -8.91 19.63 2.86
N ALA A 148 -8.38 20.69 3.47
CA ALA A 148 -9.16 21.88 3.84
C ALA A 148 -9.81 22.55 2.62
N THR A 149 -9.08 22.64 1.51
CA THR A 149 -9.62 23.17 0.25
C THR A 149 -10.76 22.31 -0.28
N ILE A 150 -10.62 20.98 -0.20
CA ILE A 150 -11.64 20.02 -0.61
C ILE A 150 -12.91 20.17 0.25
N ILE A 151 -12.75 20.25 1.58
CA ILE A 151 -13.87 20.46 2.51
C ILE A 151 -14.58 21.79 2.22
N LYS A 152 -13.83 22.87 1.99
CA LYS A 152 -14.39 24.19 1.65
C LYS A 152 -15.20 24.16 0.35
N ASN A 153 -14.71 23.45 -0.65
CA ASN A 153 -15.38 23.31 -1.94
C ASN A 153 -16.58 22.34 -1.89
N LYS A 154 -16.72 21.55 -0.81
CA LYS A 154 -17.80 20.56 -0.60
C LYS A 154 -17.91 19.51 -1.70
N ASP A 155 -16.80 19.21 -2.37
CA ASP A 155 -16.74 18.21 -3.44
C ASP A 155 -16.02 16.94 -2.95
N PRO A 156 -16.75 15.83 -2.70
CA PRO A 156 -16.15 14.57 -2.30
C PRO A 156 -15.50 13.78 -3.45
N TYR A 157 -15.75 14.15 -4.71
CA TYR A 157 -15.32 13.35 -5.88
C TYR A 157 -14.05 13.88 -6.55
N VAL A 158 -13.24 14.63 -5.81
CA VAL A 158 -11.97 15.15 -6.30
C VAL A 158 -10.97 14.02 -6.60
N PRO A 159 -10.09 14.18 -7.61
CA PRO A 159 -9.11 13.15 -7.99
C PRO A 159 -8.22 12.66 -6.82
N LEU A 160 -7.97 13.52 -5.82
CA LEU A 160 -7.23 13.12 -4.63
C LEU A 160 -7.96 12.04 -3.82
N LEU A 161 -9.25 12.22 -3.53
CA LEU A 161 -10.01 11.24 -2.75
C LEU A 161 -10.26 9.95 -3.55
N GLN A 162 -10.35 10.05 -4.87
CA GLN A 162 -10.47 8.90 -5.77
C GLN A 162 -9.16 8.10 -5.88
N SER A 163 -8.01 8.78 -5.98
CA SER A 163 -6.70 8.11 -6.09
C SER A 163 -6.26 7.45 -4.79
N PHE A 164 -6.59 8.05 -3.64
CA PHE A 164 -6.34 7.48 -2.32
C PHE A 164 -7.55 6.68 -1.84
N SER A 165 -8.02 5.72 -2.63
CA SER A 165 -9.26 4.99 -2.38
C SER A 165 -9.22 4.12 -1.12
N TYR A 166 -10.41 3.81 -0.59
CA TYR A 166 -10.55 2.84 0.48
C TYR A 166 -10.02 1.45 0.10
N SER A 167 -10.17 1.04 -1.17
CA SER A 167 -9.62 -0.23 -1.66
C SER A 167 -8.09 -0.26 -1.62
N LEU A 168 -7.43 0.87 -1.86
CA LEU A 168 -5.99 1.01 -1.72
C LEU A 168 -5.57 0.89 -0.25
N LEU A 169 -6.31 1.51 0.67
CA LEU A 169 -6.10 1.36 2.11
C LEU A 169 -6.18 -0.13 2.53
N ILE A 170 -7.24 -0.82 2.14
CA ILE A 170 -7.41 -2.25 2.44
C ILE A 170 -6.25 -3.07 1.87
N SER A 171 -5.83 -2.79 0.63
CA SER A 171 -4.73 -3.50 -0.02
C SER A 171 -3.40 -3.30 0.71
N LYS A 172 -3.09 -2.09 1.16
CA LYS A 172 -1.88 -1.78 1.94
C LYS A 172 -1.91 -2.43 3.32
N ILE A 173 -3.08 -2.47 3.97
CA ILE A 173 -3.26 -3.19 5.24
C ILE A 173 -3.08 -4.70 5.05
N LYS A 174 -3.58 -5.29 3.95
CA LYS A 174 -3.33 -6.71 3.64
C LYS A 174 -1.83 -7.01 3.50
N LEU A 175 -1.09 -6.14 2.80
CA LEU A 175 0.37 -6.27 2.71
C LEU A 175 1.04 -6.19 4.09
N TYR A 176 0.58 -5.29 4.96
CA TYR A 176 1.08 -5.20 6.32
C TYR A 176 0.79 -6.48 7.13
N ILE A 177 -0.42 -7.01 7.05
CA ILE A 177 -0.81 -8.28 7.70
C ILE A 177 0.09 -9.43 7.23
N GLU A 178 0.34 -9.54 5.92
CA GLU A 178 1.20 -10.60 5.38
C GLU A 178 2.62 -10.55 5.96
N LEU A 179 3.15 -9.36 6.22
CA LEU A 179 4.46 -9.19 6.86
C LEU A 179 4.41 -9.60 8.32
N VAL A 180 3.42 -9.12 9.07
CA VAL A 180 3.25 -9.45 10.50
C VAL A 180 3.00 -10.95 10.70
N MET A 181 2.26 -11.60 9.79
CA MET A 181 1.99 -13.03 9.87
C MET A 181 3.21 -13.90 9.61
N LYS A 182 4.08 -13.48 8.68
CA LYS A 182 5.35 -14.17 8.43
C LYS A 182 6.30 -14.07 9.63
N GLU A 183 6.24 -12.97 10.38
CA GLU A 183 7.00 -12.84 11.62
C GLU A 183 6.42 -13.69 12.77
N ASN A 184 5.12 -13.98 12.73
CA ASN A 184 4.36 -14.67 13.80
C ASN A 184 3.96 -16.12 13.44
N GLU A 185 4.70 -16.82 12.57
CA GLU A 185 4.48 -18.25 12.23
C GLU A 185 4.62 -19.22 13.44
N THR A 186 4.86 -18.68 14.64
CA THR A 186 5.11 -19.39 15.89
C THR A 186 3.87 -19.61 16.77
N ASN A 187 2.66 -19.29 16.31
CA ASN A 187 1.45 -19.48 17.11
C ASN A 187 1.28 -20.95 17.50
N PHE A 188 1.39 -21.23 18.81
CA PHE A 188 1.36 -22.57 19.38
C PHE A 188 0.11 -23.36 18.96
N LEU A 189 -1.09 -22.75 19.00
CA LEU A 189 -2.32 -23.43 18.65
C LEU A 189 -2.41 -23.78 17.17
N ILE A 190 -1.91 -22.90 16.29
CA ILE A 190 -1.88 -23.19 14.84
C ILE A 190 -0.92 -24.35 14.56
N GLN A 191 0.25 -24.32 15.17
CA GLN A 191 1.24 -25.38 15.01
C GLN A 191 0.69 -26.72 15.52
N GLU A 192 0.06 -26.72 16.70
CA GLU A 192 -0.39 -27.96 17.30
C GLU A 192 -1.67 -28.52 16.66
N ALA A 193 -2.56 -27.65 16.17
CA ALA A 193 -3.66 -28.07 15.30
C ALA A 193 -3.15 -28.68 13.99
N THR A 194 -2.10 -28.10 13.39
CA THR A 194 -1.52 -28.59 12.13
C THR A 194 -0.93 -29.99 12.31
N LYS A 195 -0.11 -30.21 13.35
CA LYS A 195 0.45 -31.54 13.65
C LYS A 195 -0.65 -32.57 13.92
N HIS A 196 -1.71 -32.18 14.62
CA HIS A 196 -2.81 -33.09 14.92
C HIS A 196 -3.62 -33.48 13.66
N VAL A 197 -3.80 -32.57 12.70
CA VAL A 197 -4.44 -32.88 11.40
C VAL A 197 -3.57 -33.81 10.55
N GLU A 198 -2.24 -33.58 10.54
CA GLU A 198 -1.27 -34.41 9.82
C GLU A 198 -1.21 -35.84 10.37
N THR A 199 -1.19 -35.99 11.69
CA THR A 199 -1.15 -37.31 12.36
C THR A 199 -2.43 -38.11 12.20
N LYS A 200 -3.60 -37.46 12.10
CA LYS A 200 -4.89 -38.12 11.89
C LYS A 200 -5.22 -38.43 10.43
N GLY A 201 -4.36 -38.07 9.47
CA GLY A 201 -4.62 -38.29 8.05
C GLY A 201 -5.85 -37.54 7.50
N LEU A 202 -6.35 -36.53 8.22
CA LEU A 202 -7.53 -35.73 7.84
C LEU A 202 -7.22 -34.68 6.75
N GLY A 203 -6.02 -34.72 6.17
CA GLY A 203 -5.49 -33.71 5.25
C GLY A 203 -6.14 -33.64 3.86
N ALA A 204 -7.10 -34.50 3.52
CA ALA A 204 -7.67 -34.57 2.17
C ALA A 204 -9.07 -33.94 1.98
N THR A 205 -9.84 -33.69 3.05
CA THR A 205 -11.27 -33.30 2.89
C THR A 205 -11.61 -31.83 3.21
N ALA A 206 -10.68 -31.02 3.70
CA ALA A 206 -10.95 -29.61 4.03
C ALA A 206 -10.07 -28.58 3.29
N LEU A 207 -9.19 -29.04 2.39
CA LEU A 207 -8.24 -28.20 1.65
C LEU A 207 -8.28 -28.50 0.14
N GLN A 208 -9.47 -28.45 -0.44
CA GLN A 208 -9.61 -28.20 -1.87
C GLN A 208 -10.24 -26.83 -2.09
N ASN A 209 -9.38 -25.82 -2.12
CA ASN A 209 -9.37 -24.88 -3.25
C ASN A 209 -7.91 -24.48 -3.53
N LYS A 210 -7.31 -25.27 -4.43
CA LYS A 210 -6.06 -25.10 -5.18
C LYS A 210 -4.78 -24.82 -4.38
N SER A 211 -4.11 -25.90 -3.97
CA SER A 211 -2.65 -25.99 -4.06
C SER A 211 -2.27 -26.81 -5.30
N VAL A 212 -1.67 -26.16 -6.29
CA VAL A 212 -0.90 -26.86 -7.33
C VAL A 212 0.35 -27.42 -6.65
N ASN A 213 0.53 -28.73 -6.85
CA ASN A 213 1.60 -29.57 -6.35
C ASN A 213 2.99 -29.05 -6.77
N ILE A 214 3.91 -28.80 -5.81
CA ILE A 214 5.35 -28.80 -6.08
C ILE A 214 6.10 -29.48 -4.93
N ASN A 215 6.89 -30.48 -5.35
CA ASN A 215 7.74 -31.34 -4.57
C ASN A 215 8.69 -30.64 -3.59
N LYS A 216 8.98 -31.36 -2.51
CA LYS A 216 10.09 -31.09 -1.58
C LYS A 216 11.40 -30.96 -2.33
N ASN A 217 11.99 -29.76 -2.30
CA ASN A 217 13.43 -29.50 -2.15
C ASN A 217 13.66 -27.99 -1.98
N ASP A 218 14.82 -27.64 -1.45
CA ASP A 218 15.42 -26.28 -1.41
C ASP A 218 15.31 -25.49 -0.10
N LYS A 219 16.19 -25.87 0.83
CA LYS A 219 16.68 -25.02 1.93
C LYS A 219 17.55 -23.84 1.43
N SER A 220 17.73 -23.69 0.12
CA SER A 220 18.46 -22.58 -0.54
C SER A 220 17.54 -21.51 -1.17
N ASN A 221 16.22 -21.66 -1.08
CA ASN A 221 15.26 -20.79 -1.79
C ASN A 221 14.71 -19.62 -0.94
N LEU A 222 15.00 -19.59 0.37
CA LEU A 222 14.45 -18.56 1.28
C LEU A 222 15.09 -17.17 1.05
N ASP A 223 16.40 -17.16 0.78
CA ASP A 223 17.17 -15.93 0.53
C ASP A 223 16.86 -15.35 -0.87
N THR A 224 16.62 -16.22 -1.86
CA THR A 224 16.25 -15.86 -3.23
C THR A 224 14.80 -15.35 -3.31
N LYS A 225 13.87 -15.94 -2.54
CA LYS A 225 12.48 -15.47 -2.40
C LYS A 225 12.39 -14.15 -1.63
N GLN A 226 13.20 -13.93 -0.59
CA GLN A 226 13.29 -12.65 0.10
C GLN A 226 13.74 -11.51 -0.83
N ARG A 227 14.72 -11.76 -1.72
CA ARG A 227 15.15 -10.76 -2.71
C ARG A 227 14.12 -10.49 -3.81
N LEU A 228 13.38 -11.52 -4.24
CA LEU A 228 12.30 -11.37 -5.23
C LEU A 228 11.11 -10.57 -4.67
N VAL A 229 10.72 -10.79 -3.42
CA VAL A 229 9.65 -10.02 -2.77
C VAL A 229 10.09 -8.58 -2.53
N LEU A 230 11.32 -8.33 -2.07
CA LEU A 230 11.86 -6.96 -1.98
C LEU A 230 11.95 -6.27 -3.34
N SER A 231 12.28 -7.00 -4.41
CA SER A 231 12.27 -6.53 -5.79
C SER A 231 10.86 -6.15 -6.25
N ILE A 232 9.85 -6.97 -5.96
CA ILE A 232 8.44 -6.68 -6.26
C ILE A 232 7.93 -5.49 -5.44
N ILE A 233 8.36 -5.35 -4.18
CA ILE A 233 8.04 -4.21 -3.31
C ILE A 233 8.65 -2.91 -3.87
N MET A 234 9.91 -2.93 -4.32
CA MET A 234 10.54 -1.77 -4.98
C MET A 234 9.82 -1.37 -6.27
N GLN A 235 9.30 -2.36 -7.00
CA GLN A 235 8.60 -2.15 -8.27
C GLN A 235 7.16 -1.63 -8.07
N ASN A 236 6.46 -2.09 -7.01
CA ASN A 236 5.10 -1.65 -6.67
C ASN A 236 5.06 -0.35 -5.86
N CYS A 237 6.15 0.04 -5.18
CA CYS A 237 6.27 1.30 -4.44
C CYS A 237 6.46 2.55 -5.33
N CYS A 238 6.50 2.41 -6.65
CA CYS A 238 6.71 3.50 -7.61
C CYS A 238 5.43 3.97 -8.33
N LEU A 239 4.26 3.41 -8.01
CA LEU A 239 2.98 3.81 -8.60
C LEU A 239 2.33 4.92 -7.77
N ASN A 240 2.76 6.17 -8.00
CA ASN A 240 1.89 7.34 -8.06
C ASN A 240 2.70 8.59 -8.44
N VAL A 241 2.56 9.06 -9.70
CA VAL A 241 2.05 10.40 -10.08
C VAL A 241 1.79 10.42 -11.62
N ASP A 242 0.62 10.99 -11.98
CA ASP A 242 0.15 11.53 -13.26
C ASP A 242 -0.13 10.66 -14.51
N SER A 243 -1.31 10.94 -15.06
CA SER A 243 -2.07 10.29 -16.14
C SER A 243 -1.44 10.31 -17.55
N SER A 244 -0.13 10.52 -17.69
CA SER A 244 0.59 10.45 -18.98
C SER A 244 1.48 9.19 -19.11
N LEU A 245 1.63 8.39 -18.05
CA LEU A 245 2.58 7.28 -17.98
C LEU A 245 1.96 5.88 -18.24
N TYR A 246 0.63 5.78 -18.34
CA TYR A 246 -0.06 4.53 -18.64
C TYR A 246 0.31 3.95 -20.02
N TRP A 247 0.58 4.80 -21.01
CA TRP A 247 0.98 4.38 -22.37
C TRP A 247 2.44 3.92 -22.52
N ILE A 248 3.32 4.28 -21.58
CA ILE A 248 4.70 3.78 -21.55
C ILE A 248 4.76 2.41 -20.87
N TYR A 249 3.90 2.19 -19.88
CA TYR A 249 3.77 0.92 -19.17
C TYR A 249 3.38 -0.24 -20.10
N VAL A 250 2.46 0.00 -21.03
CA VAL A 250 2.06 -0.98 -22.07
C VAL A 250 3.21 -1.28 -23.04
N ASN A 251 4.03 -0.29 -23.40
CA ASN A 251 5.17 -0.48 -24.31
C ASN A 251 6.39 -1.15 -23.66
N CYS A 252 6.58 -1.02 -22.34
CA CYS A 252 7.63 -1.73 -21.61
C CYS A 252 7.31 -3.21 -21.39
N LEU A 253 6.03 -3.58 -21.28
CA LEU A 253 5.60 -4.99 -21.14
C LEU A 253 5.83 -5.82 -22.41
N LEU A 254 5.89 -5.20 -23.60
CA LEU A 254 6.15 -5.89 -24.87
C LEU A 254 7.65 -6.09 -25.18
N GLY A 255 8.56 -5.49 -24.40
CA GLY A 255 10.00 -5.48 -24.69
C GLY A 255 10.88 -6.47 -23.90
N LEU A 256 10.32 -7.23 -22.95
CA LEU A 256 11.09 -8.09 -22.03
C LEU A 256 11.10 -9.59 -22.39
N ASN A 257 10.71 -9.96 -23.61
CA ASN A 257 10.85 -11.34 -24.09
C ASN A 257 12.21 -11.67 -24.70
N ASN A 258 13.16 -10.72 -24.76
CA ASN A 258 14.48 -10.98 -25.33
C ASN A 258 15.56 -10.34 -24.45
N LEU A 259 16.26 -11.16 -23.65
CA LEU A 259 17.73 -11.31 -23.64
C LEU A 259 18.19 -11.95 -22.32
N GLU A 260 18.22 -13.28 -22.28
CA GLU A 260 19.23 -14.00 -21.49
C GLU A 260 20.61 -13.69 -22.09
N ASN A 261 21.56 -13.23 -21.25
CA ASN A 261 22.89 -13.84 -21.08
C ASN A 261 23.96 -12.86 -20.58
N ALA A 262 24.83 -13.44 -19.76
CA ALA A 262 26.19 -13.05 -19.38
C ALA A 262 26.35 -11.90 -18.35
N GLY A 263 27.09 -12.23 -17.29
CA GLY A 263 27.29 -11.40 -16.12
C GLY A 263 28.40 -10.36 -16.27
N THR A 264 28.43 -9.40 -15.33
CA THR A 264 29.61 -8.90 -14.59
C THR A 264 29.12 -7.78 -13.64
N ARG A 265 29.62 -7.78 -12.40
CA ARG A 265 29.37 -6.78 -11.34
C ARG A 265 29.69 -5.35 -11.82
N VAL A 266 28.96 -4.32 -11.36
CA VAL A 266 29.48 -3.02 -10.85
C VAL A 266 28.34 -2.20 -10.20
N THR A 267 28.72 -1.54 -9.11
CA THR A 267 28.07 -0.61 -8.16
C THR A 267 26.95 0.32 -8.64
N LEU A 268 25.97 0.52 -7.73
CA LEU A 268 24.90 1.51 -7.74
C LEU A 268 25.46 2.96 -7.77
N ALA A 269 25.03 3.75 -8.76
CA ALA A 269 25.05 5.20 -8.69
C ALA A 269 23.72 5.76 -9.23
N CYS A 270 22.93 6.39 -8.34
CA CYS A 270 21.69 7.05 -8.69
C CYS A 270 21.99 8.37 -9.42
N GLY A 271 21.75 8.40 -10.72
CA GLY A 271 21.72 9.61 -11.53
C GLY A 271 20.88 9.36 -12.78
N ARG A 272 19.81 10.14 -12.99
CA ARG A 272 19.05 10.09 -14.25
C ARG A 272 19.99 10.48 -15.40
N ARG A 273 20.55 9.50 -16.11
CA ARG A 273 21.40 9.74 -17.29
C ARG A 273 20.58 10.52 -18.32
N ARG A 274 20.93 11.80 -18.53
CA ARG A 274 20.42 12.59 -19.65
C ARG A 274 20.79 11.85 -20.94
N ARG A 275 19.80 11.45 -21.73
CA ARG A 275 20.03 10.77 -23.02
C ARG A 275 20.75 11.74 -23.96
N ARG A 276 22.02 11.44 -24.27
CA ARG A 276 22.88 12.23 -25.15
C ARG A 276 22.29 12.26 -26.56
N TRP A 277 22.44 13.37 -27.27
CA TRP A 277 22.03 13.48 -28.68
C TRP A 277 23.05 12.78 -29.55
N THR A 278 22.57 12.06 -30.56
CA THR A 278 23.41 11.40 -31.55
C THR A 278 23.61 12.30 -32.76
N ASN A 279 24.75 12.16 -33.44
CA ASN A 279 25.05 12.95 -34.65
C ASN A 279 23.98 12.77 -35.74
N LYS A 280 23.32 11.61 -35.79
CA LYS A 280 22.21 11.33 -36.70
C LYS A 280 20.98 12.16 -36.36
N GLU A 281 20.58 12.22 -35.08
CA GLU A 281 19.47 13.07 -34.64
C GLU A 281 19.76 14.55 -34.91
N ASP A 282 20.99 15.01 -34.70
CA ASP A 282 21.36 16.41 -34.96
C ASP A 282 21.35 16.75 -36.47
N LEU A 283 21.74 15.80 -37.34
CA LEU A 283 21.66 15.97 -38.78
C LEU A 283 20.20 16.03 -39.27
N GLU A 284 19.35 15.12 -38.80
CA GLU A 284 17.92 15.11 -39.11
C GLU A 284 17.22 16.39 -38.61
N LEU A 285 17.65 16.92 -37.45
CA LEU A 285 17.16 18.20 -36.93
C LEU A 285 17.57 19.37 -37.83
N LYS A 286 18.83 19.41 -38.28
CA LYS A 286 19.33 20.43 -39.22
C LYS A 286 18.58 20.39 -40.56
N LEU A 287 18.39 19.19 -41.13
CA LEU A 287 17.63 19.01 -42.37
C LEU A 287 16.15 19.39 -42.21
N GLY A 288 15.54 19.01 -41.08
CA GLY A 288 14.17 19.37 -40.75
C GLY A 288 13.98 20.88 -40.61
N VAL A 289 14.90 21.57 -39.92
CA VAL A 289 14.88 23.03 -39.81
C VAL A 289 15.11 23.69 -41.16
N GLN A 290 15.99 23.16 -42.01
CA GLN A 290 16.22 23.67 -43.36
C GLN A 290 14.97 23.53 -44.25
N LYS A 291 14.21 22.43 -44.09
CA LYS A 291 13.03 22.13 -44.91
C LYS A 291 11.74 22.80 -44.42
N PHE A 292 11.55 22.92 -43.11
CA PHE A 292 10.30 23.41 -42.51
C PHE A 292 10.44 24.75 -41.81
N GLY A 293 11.65 25.28 -41.65
CA GLY A 293 11.91 26.55 -40.95
C GLY A 293 11.99 26.40 -39.42
N VAL A 294 12.73 27.32 -38.80
CA VAL A 294 12.90 27.40 -37.34
C VAL A 294 11.55 27.66 -36.68
N GLY A 295 11.22 26.91 -35.62
CA GLY A 295 9.96 27.05 -34.88
C GLY A 295 8.91 25.99 -35.19
N ASN A 296 9.03 25.31 -36.34
CA ASN A 296 8.08 24.27 -36.78
C ASN A 296 8.42 22.87 -36.22
N TRP A 297 8.72 22.79 -34.92
CA TRP A 297 9.24 21.57 -34.25
C TRP A 297 8.30 20.37 -34.32
N ALA A 298 6.99 20.60 -34.28
CA ALA A 298 6.01 19.53 -34.39
C ALA A 298 6.01 18.90 -35.80
N LYS A 299 6.13 19.71 -36.86
CA LYS A 299 6.26 19.22 -38.24
C LYS A 299 7.58 18.50 -38.46
N ILE A 300 8.67 19.05 -37.90
CA ILE A 300 10.00 18.42 -37.98
C ILE A 300 10.00 17.06 -37.27
N LEU A 301 9.38 16.97 -36.09
CA LEU A 301 9.28 15.72 -35.32
C LEU A 301 8.53 14.63 -36.08
N VAL A 302 7.47 14.98 -36.80
CA VAL A 302 6.69 14.02 -37.61
C VAL A 302 7.48 13.54 -38.82
N HIS A 303 8.32 14.40 -39.41
CA HIS A 303 9.07 14.07 -40.62
C HIS A 303 10.44 13.42 -40.39
N GLY A 304 11.02 13.52 -39.19
CA GLY A 304 12.33 12.96 -38.87
C GLY A 304 12.26 11.82 -37.84
N ASN A 305 13.23 10.90 -37.91
CA ASN A 305 13.31 9.80 -36.95
C ASN A 305 14.11 10.21 -35.70
N PHE A 306 13.39 10.68 -34.68
CA PHE A 306 14.00 11.18 -33.45
C PHE A 306 13.81 10.24 -32.25
N ASN A 307 13.82 8.90 -32.38
CA ASN A 307 13.94 7.95 -31.26
C ASN A 307 13.21 8.35 -29.94
N ASN A 308 11.90 8.63 -30.02
CA ASN A 308 11.04 9.05 -28.91
C ASN A 308 11.39 10.41 -28.26
N ARG A 309 12.03 11.34 -28.98
CA ARG A 309 12.20 12.74 -28.57
C ARG A 309 10.89 13.50 -28.75
N THR A 310 10.73 14.59 -28.01
CA THR A 310 9.57 15.47 -28.12
C THR A 310 9.94 16.77 -28.83
N SER A 311 8.93 17.47 -29.36
CA SER A 311 9.11 18.76 -30.06
C SER A 311 9.82 19.81 -29.18
N VAL A 312 9.60 19.76 -27.87
CA VAL A 312 10.29 20.60 -26.88
C VAL A 312 11.78 20.25 -26.80
N MET A 313 12.13 18.96 -26.82
CA MET A 313 13.53 18.53 -26.81
C MET A 313 14.26 18.95 -28.09
N LEU A 314 13.61 18.91 -29.25
CA LEU A 314 14.19 19.41 -30.51
C LEU A 314 14.46 20.92 -30.44
N LYS A 315 13.50 21.69 -29.92
CA LYS A 315 13.65 23.12 -29.68
C LYS A 315 14.83 23.42 -28.76
N ASP A 316 14.93 22.71 -27.64
CA ASP A 316 16.01 22.93 -26.67
C ASP A 316 17.36 22.46 -27.20
N ARG A 317 17.39 21.40 -28.02
CA ARG A 317 18.62 20.96 -28.69
C ARG A 317 19.09 21.96 -29.73
N TRP A 318 18.19 22.52 -30.54
CA TRP A 318 18.52 23.53 -31.55
C TRP A 318 19.20 24.77 -30.96
N ARG A 319 18.82 25.16 -29.74
CA ARG A 319 19.47 26.27 -29.01
C ARG A 319 20.92 25.97 -28.59
N THR A 320 21.32 24.71 -28.63
CA THR A 320 22.62 24.20 -28.17
C THR A 320 23.43 23.52 -29.28
N LEU A 321 22.99 23.63 -30.54
CA LEU A 321 23.62 23.05 -31.73
C LEU A 321 24.40 24.06 -32.55
#